data_AF-A0A956UB37-F1
#
_entry.id   AF-A0A956UB37-F1
#
_cell.length_a   1.000
_cell.length_b   1.000
_cell.length_c   1.000
_cell.angle_alpha   90.00
_cell.angle_beta   90.00
_cell.angle_gamma   90.00
#
_symmetry.space_group_name_H-M   'P 1'
#
loop_
_entity.id
_entity.type
_entity.pdbx_description
1 polymer ?
#
loop_
_entity_poly.entity_id
_entity_poly.type
_entity_poly.pdbx_seq_one_letter_code
_entity_poly.pdbx_strand_id
1 'polypeptide(L)' 'MVLGNAFRNCQDHALLTDLYELTMAYAYWKSGSASKEAVFHLSFRKNPFEGGYAVFCGLQQV' A
#
# COMPACT_ATOMS: atom_id res chain seq x y z
N MET A 1 38.12 8.04 1.40
CA MET A 1 37.36 7.67 0.19
C MET A 1 35.97 8.24 0.35
N VAL A 2 35.75 9.44 -0.18
CA VAL A 2 34.48 10.17 -0.12
C VAL A 2 33.67 9.80 -1.34
N LEU A 3 32.49 9.19 -1.14
CA LEU A 3 31.31 9.30 -2.00
C LEU A 3 30.12 8.98 -1.06
N GLY A 4 29.34 9.92 -0.51
CA GLY A 4 28.94 11.21 -1.06
C GLY A 4 28.09 10.98 -2.33
N ASN A 5 26.76 10.97 -2.18
CA ASN A 5 25.73 10.99 -3.25
C ASN A 5 25.02 9.66 -3.63
N ALA A 6 24.43 8.94 -2.66
CA ALA A 6 23.43 7.91 -2.95
C ALA A 6 22.00 8.19 -2.43
N PHE A 7 21.74 9.30 -1.73
CA PHE A 7 20.36 9.77 -1.52
C PHE A 7 19.88 10.56 -2.74
N ARG A 8 19.89 9.89 -3.91
CA ARG A 8 19.17 10.37 -5.09
C ARG A 8 17.66 10.27 -4.80
N ASN A 9 16.91 11.31 -5.17
CA ASN A 9 15.44 11.37 -5.25
C ASN A 9 14.71 10.07 -4.90
N CYS A 10 14.34 9.92 -3.64
CA CYS A 10 13.54 8.79 -3.15
C CYS A 10 12.06 9.16 -3.30
N GLN A 11 11.51 9.04 -4.51
CA GLN A 11 10.10 8.71 -4.65
C GLN A 11 9.96 7.18 -4.52
N ASP A 12 10.55 6.60 -3.48
CA ASP A 12 10.42 5.16 -3.24
C ASP A 12 9.14 4.93 -2.44
N HIS A 13 8.02 4.85 -3.16
CA HIS A 13 6.71 4.48 -2.61
C HIS A 13 6.71 3.07 -1.99
N ALA A 14 7.81 2.32 -2.11
CA ALA A 14 7.98 1.00 -1.50
C ALA A 14 7.82 1.01 0.03
N LEU A 15 8.13 2.14 0.70
CA LEU A 15 7.92 2.30 2.15
C LEU A 15 6.65 3.08 2.51
N LEU A 16 5.82 3.44 1.52
CA LEU A 16 4.52 4.07 1.75
C LEU A 16 3.46 3.01 2.08
N THR A 17 3.67 2.32 3.19
CA THR A 17 2.88 1.19 3.67
C THR A 17 3.00 1.15 5.20
N ASP A 18 1.97 0.63 5.90
CA ASP A 18 2.03 0.49 7.35
C ASP A 18 2.98 -0.66 7.76
N LEU A 19 3.62 -0.54 8.93
CA LEU A 19 4.50 -1.58 9.47
C LEU A 19 3.82 -2.96 9.57
N TYR A 20 2.51 -2.97 9.77
CA TYR A 20 1.71 -4.20 9.79
C TYR A 20 1.84 -4.98 8.46
N GLU A 21 1.75 -4.31 7.32
CA GLU A 21 1.80 -4.98 6.01
C GLU A 21 3.17 -5.62 5.76
N LEU A 22 4.25 -4.95 6.18
CA LEU A 22 5.61 -5.50 6.09
C LEU A 22 5.81 -6.74 6.96
N THR A 23 5.35 -6.69 8.21
CA THR A 23 5.46 -7.82 9.14
C THR A 23 4.57 -9.00 8.73
N MET A 24 3.39 -8.72 8.15
CA MET A 24 2.49 -9.71 7.57
C MET A 24 3.09 -10.37 6.33
N ALA A 25 3.68 -9.61 5.41
CA ALA A 25 4.36 -10.15 4.24
C ALA A 25 5.48 -11.13 4.65
N TYR A 26 6.28 -10.77 5.67
CA TYR A 26 7.30 -11.65 6.22
C TYR A 26 6.70 -12.93 6.84
N ALA A 27 5.58 -12.82 7.55
CA ALA A 27 4.89 -13.99 8.12
C ALA A 27 4.36 -14.93 7.02
N TYR A 28 3.79 -14.41 5.94
CA TYR A 28 3.33 -15.22 4.81
C TYR A 28 4.48 -15.89 4.06
N TRP A 29 5.61 -15.20 3.89
CA TRP A 29 6.80 -15.79 3.31
C TRP A 29 7.35 -16.93 4.16
N LYS A 30 7.51 -16.71 5.47
CA LYS A 30 8.03 -17.72 6.40
C LYS A 30 7.11 -18.94 6.56
N SER A 31 5.80 -18.76 6.41
CA SER A 31 4.80 -19.84 6.44
C SER A 31 4.61 -20.54 5.09
N GLY A 32 5.36 -20.17 4.05
CA GLY A 32 5.23 -20.75 2.71
C GLY A 32 3.93 -20.43 1.98
N SER A 33 3.15 -19.46 2.48
CA SER A 33 1.83 -19.08 1.97
C SER A 33 1.85 -17.80 1.13
N ALA A 34 3.03 -17.24 0.83
CA ALA A 34 3.17 -16.02 0.04
C ALA A 34 2.63 -16.12 -1.40
N SER A 35 2.56 -17.32 -1.98
CA SER A 35 2.00 -17.56 -3.31
C SER A 35 0.50 -17.89 -3.31
N LYS A 36 -0.15 -17.85 -2.15
CA LYS A 36 -1.58 -18.14 -2.03
C LYS A 36 -2.41 -17.00 -2.60
N GLU A 37 -3.37 -17.32 -3.44
CA GLU A 37 -4.30 -16.34 -4.00
C GLU A 37 -5.21 -15.74 -2.91
N ALA A 38 -5.39 -14.43 -2.95
CA ALA A 38 -6.20 -13.66 -2.00
C ALA A 38 -6.98 -12.56 -2.75
N VAL A 39 -8.17 -12.22 -2.24
CA VAL A 39 -9.06 -11.19 -2.81
C VAL A 39 -9.28 -10.10 -1.78
N PHE A 40 -9.16 -8.84 -2.20
CA PHE A 40 -9.36 -7.66 -1.34
C PHE A 40 -10.53 -6.82 -1.86
N HIS A 41 -11.35 -6.31 -0.95
CA HIS A 41 -12.50 -5.45 -1.28
C HIS A 41 -12.33 -4.08 -0.64
N LEU A 42 -12.41 -3.04 -1.46
CA LEU A 42 -12.44 -1.66 -1.00
C LEU A 42 -13.89 -1.20 -0.85
N SER A 43 -14.28 -0.77 0.34
CA SER A 43 -15.59 -0.19 0.61
C SER A 43 -15.49 0.91 1.67
N PHE A 44 -16.44 1.84 1.66
CA PHE A 44 -16.59 2.84 2.71
C PHE A 44 -17.91 2.62 3.44
N ARG A 45 -17.93 2.90 4.75
CA ARG A 45 -19.09 2.57 5.62
C ARG A 45 -20.19 3.63 5.60
N LYS A 46 -19.83 4.88 5.33
CA LYS A 46 -20.73 6.03 5.33
C LYS A 46 -20.37 6.93 4.15
N ASN A 47 -21.37 7.52 3.52
CA ASN A 47 -21.13 8.50 2.49
C ASN A 47 -20.39 9.70 3.09
N PRO A 48 -19.33 10.19 2.42
CA PRO A 48 -18.67 11.40 2.85
C PRO A 48 -19.67 12.58 2.75
N PHE A 49 -19.57 13.52 3.69
CA PHE A 49 -20.40 14.74 3.77
C PHE A 49 -21.92 14.51 3.94
N GLU A 50 -22.36 13.32 4.38
CA GLU A 50 -23.78 12.95 4.47
C GLU A 50 -24.53 13.10 3.12
N GLY A 51 -23.79 13.04 2.00
CA GLY A 51 -24.33 13.22 0.65
C GLY A 51 -25.02 11.97 0.11
N GLY A 52 -25.94 12.15 -0.85
CA GLY A 52 -26.71 11.05 -1.45
C GLY A 52 -25.92 10.11 -2.38
N TYR A 53 -24.73 10.50 -2.82
CA TYR A 53 -23.85 9.70 -3.69
C TYR A 53 -22.38 10.11 -3.52
N ALA A 54 -21.47 9.22 -3.91
CA ALA A 54 -20.03 9.48 -3.96
C ALA A 54 -19.50 9.16 -5.36
N VAL A 55 -18.57 9.98 -5.85
CA VAL A 55 -17.90 9.78 -7.15
C VAL A 55 -16.49 9.26 -6.89
N PHE A 56 -16.12 8.17 -7.54
CA PHE A 56 -14.79 7.60 -7.43
C PHE A 56 -13.77 8.40 -8.25
N CYS A 57 -12.61 8.68 -7.67
CA CYS A 57 -11.50 9.42 -8.26
C CYS A 57 -10.19 8.80 -7.76
N GLY A 58 -9.16 8.72 -8.62
CA GLY A 58 -7.81 8.30 -8.23
C GLY A 58 -7.28 7.01 -8.86
N LEU A 59 -8.05 6.32 -9.72
CA LEU A 59 -7.59 5.07 -10.36
C LEU A 59 -6.31 5.25 -11.21
N GLN A 60 -6.14 6.42 -11.82
CA GLN A 60 -5.00 6.71 -12.69
C GLN A 60 -3.69 6.91 -11.93
N GLN A 61 -3.76 7.22 -10.63
CA GLN A 61 -2.59 7.60 -9.84
C GLN A 61 -1.93 6.40 -9.15
N VAL A 62 -2.57 5.22 -9.23
CA VAL A 62 -2.09 3.94 -8.71
C VAL A 62 -1.23 3.23 -9.74
#